data_AF-D7GRP1-F1
#
_entry.id   AF-D7GRP1-F1
#
_cell.length_a   1.000
_cell.length_b   1.000
_cell.length_c   1.000
_cell.angle_alpha   90.00
_cell.angle_beta   90.00
_cell.angle_gamma   90.00
#
_symmetry.space_group_name_H-M   'P 1'
#
loop_
_entity.id
_entity.type
_entity.pdbx_description
1 polymer ?
#
loop_
_entity_poly.entity_id
_entity_poly.type
_entity_poly.pdbx_seq_one_letter_code
_entity_poly.pdbx_strand_id
1 'polypeptide(L)'
;MLPFENMAADYVKETGNHVLYRVTPVFEGSSLVAPGVLMEAESVEDKGEGILCCVYVYNVQPGININYATGDSSASGTNKTAVTEQATQAVTQAASQQTSTESYILNTNTKKFHRPSCSSVKQMKESNKKSSSESRDALIAAGYDPCKKCNP
;
A
#
# COMPACT_ATOMS: atom_id res chain seq x y z
N MET A 1 -3.85 -14.78 -2.53
CA MET A 1 -4.55 -15.51 -1.44
C MET A 1 -4.15 -16.98 -1.36
N LEU A 2 -3.84 -17.62 -2.49
CA LEU A 2 -3.51 -19.04 -2.60
C LEU A 2 -2.65 -19.66 -1.47
N PRO A 3 -1.56 -19.04 -0.97
CA PRO A 3 -0.79 -19.65 0.12
C PRO A 3 -1.62 -19.92 1.38
N PHE A 4 -2.49 -18.98 1.77
CA PHE A 4 -3.34 -19.11 2.96
C PHE A 4 -4.50 -20.09 2.75
N GLU A 5 -5.04 -20.13 1.54
CA GLU A 5 -6.07 -21.10 1.16
C GLU A 5 -5.52 -22.53 1.18
N ASN A 6 -4.28 -22.72 0.69
CA ASN A 6 -3.60 -24.00 0.73
C ASN A 6 -3.32 -24.42 2.17
N MET A 7 -2.86 -23.52 3.05
CA MET A 7 -2.69 -23.84 4.47
C MET A 7 -3.98 -24.41 5.09
N ALA A 8 -5.12 -23.75 4.88
CA ALA A 8 -6.42 -24.24 5.36
C ALA A 8 -6.85 -25.55 4.71
N ALA A 9 -6.70 -25.67 3.39
CA ALA A 9 -7.09 -26.87 2.65
C ALA A 9 -6.23 -28.09 3.05
N ASP A 10 -4.92 -27.90 3.23
CA ASP A 10 -3.99 -28.95 3.59
C ASP A 10 -4.25 -29.42 5.02
N TYR A 11 -4.45 -28.50 5.97
CA TYR A 11 -4.86 -28.86 7.34
C TYR A 11 -6.13 -29.71 7.38
N VAL A 12 -7.19 -29.28 6.69
CA VAL A 12 -8.47 -30.03 6.66
C VAL A 12 -8.28 -31.41 6.03
N LYS A 13 -7.51 -31.53 4.94
CA LYS A 13 -7.26 -32.81 4.26
C LYS A 13 -6.41 -33.77 5.08
N GLU A 14 -5.36 -33.27 5.73
CA GLU A 14 -4.38 -34.10 6.44
C GLU A 14 -4.91 -34.57 7.79
N THR A 15 -5.69 -33.74 8.47
CA THR A 15 -6.17 -34.01 9.83
C THR A 15 -7.62 -34.49 9.90
N GLY A 16 -8.45 -34.12 8.91
CA GLY A 16 -9.91 -34.29 8.99
C GLY A 16 -10.61 -33.33 9.96
N ASN A 17 -9.87 -32.35 10.51
CA ASN A 17 -10.36 -31.34 11.45
C ASN A 17 -11.02 -30.14 10.73
N HIS A 18 -11.46 -29.15 11.51
CA HIS A 18 -12.18 -27.97 11.03
C HIS A 18 -11.37 -26.68 11.18
N VAL A 19 -11.70 -25.71 10.33
CA VAL A 19 -11.13 -24.36 10.35
C VAL A 19 -12.27 -23.35 10.38
N LEU A 20 -12.26 -22.44 11.35
CA LEU A 20 -13.04 -21.21 11.27
C LEU A 20 -12.37 -20.31 10.24
N TYR A 21 -13.07 -20.01 9.15
CA TYR A 21 -12.52 -19.26 8.03
C TYR A 21 -13.43 -18.09 7.67
N ARG A 22 -12.87 -16.87 7.61
CA ARG A 22 -13.59 -15.65 7.25
C ARG A 22 -12.76 -14.82 6.29
N VAL A 23 -13.41 -14.31 5.25
CA VAL A 23 -12.83 -13.36 4.30
C VAL A 23 -13.73 -12.15 4.21
N THR A 24 -13.20 -10.97 4.51
CA THR A 24 -13.92 -9.69 4.51
C THR A 24 -13.29 -8.76 3.48
N PRO A 25 -13.94 -8.52 2.33
CA PRO A 25 -13.51 -7.48 1.41
C PRO A 25 -13.56 -6.10 2.07
N VAL A 26 -12.49 -5.32 1.89
CA VAL A 26 -12.40 -3.96 2.43
C VAL A 26 -12.60 -2.98 1.28
N PHE A 27 -13.68 -2.20 1.32
CA PHE A 27 -14.00 -1.18 0.33
C PHE A 27 -13.65 0.22 0.85
N GLU A 28 -13.16 1.07 -0.05
CA GLU A 28 -12.95 2.49 0.22
C GLU A 28 -14.06 3.32 -0.44
N GLY A 29 -14.88 3.98 0.38
CA GLY A 29 -15.98 4.82 -0.11
C GLY A 29 -16.97 4.05 -0.99
N SER A 30 -17.16 4.54 -2.22
CA SER A 30 -18.07 3.94 -3.21
C SER A 30 -17.34 3.13 -4.28
N SER A 31 -16.12 2.65 -4.00
CA SER A 31 -15.34 1.84 -4.96
C SER A 31 -16.06 0.54 -5.29
N LEU A 32 -16.05 0.13 -6.56
CA LEU A 32 -16.68 -1.13 -7.01
C LEU A 32 -15.77 -2.34 -6.80
N VAL A 33 -14.46 -2.11 -6.64
CA VAL A 33 -13.47 -3.16 -6.39
C VAL A 33 -12.77 -2.88 -5.07
N ALA A 34 -12.67 -3.90 -4.23
CA ALA A 34 -11.94 -3.83 -2.99
C ALA A 34 -10.42 -3.73 -3.26
N PRO A 35 -9.69 -2.78 -2.65
CA PRO A 35 -8.22 -2.77 -2.66
C PRO A 35 -7.57 -3.98 -1.98
N GLY A 36 -8.35 -4.80 -1.28
CA GLY A 36 -7.90 -6.05 -0.69
C GLY A 36 -8.96 -6.69 0.18
N VAL A 37 -8.59 -7.81 0.80
CA VAL A 37 -9.44 -8.55 1.73
C VAL A 37 -8.70 -8.76 3.05
N LEU A 38 -9.42 -8.65 4.17
CA LEU A 38 -8.97 -9.20 5.45
C LEU A 38 -9.34 -10.68 5.49
N MET A 39 -8.35 -11.54 5.65
CA MET A 39 -8.50 -12.98 5.70
C MET A 39 -8.09 -13.49 7.08
N GLU A 40 -8.97 -14.28 7.68
CA GLU A 40 -8.83 -14.81 9.03
C GLU A 40 -9.09 -16.31 9.02
N ALA A 41 -8.22 -17.07 9.68
CA ALA A 41 -8.35 -18.50 9.84
C ALA A 41 -7.87 -18.96 11.22
N GLU A 42 -8.62 -19.87 11.84
CA GLU A 42 -8.28 -20.52 13.11
C GLU A 42 -8.68 -22.00 13.05
N SER A 43 -7.74 -22.90 13.34
CA SER A 43 -8.03 -24.32 13.52
C SER A 43 -8.77 -24.58 14.83
N VAL A 44 -9.87 -25.34 14.77
CA VAL A 44 -10.84 -25.42 15.87
C VAL A 44 -10.36 -26.37 16.98
N GLU A 45 -9.92 -27.56 16.59
CA GLU A 45 -9.63 -28.67 17.48
C GLU A 45 -8.38 -28.43 18.33
N ASP A 46 -7.40 -27.72 17.77
CA ASP A 46 -6.12 -27.41 18.41
C ASP A 46 -6.01 -25.92 18.84
N LYS A 47 -7.11 -25.16 18.77
CA LYS A 47 -7.20 -23.75 19.21
C LYS A 47 -6.16 -22.85 18.54
N GLY A 48 -5.98 -23.03 17.24
CA GLY A 48 -5.09 -22.21 16.42
C GLY A 48 -3.63 -22.65 16.41
N GLU A 49 -3.25 -23.75 17.06
CA GLU A 49 -1.87 -24.27 17.00
C GLU A 49 -1.50 -24.70 15.57
N GLY A 50 -2.43 -25.31 14.83
CA GLY A 50 -2.21 -25.71 13.43
C GLY A 50 -2.31 -24.54 12.44
N ILE A 51 -3.37 -23.73 12.59
CA ILE A 51 -3.63 -22.55 11.77
C ILE A 51 -4.08 -21.41 12.67
N LEU A 52 -3.35 -20.30 12.65
CA LEU A 52 -3.81 -19.04 13.21
C LEU A 52 -3.31 -17.88 12.35
N CYS A 53 -4.22 -17.25 11.61
CA CYS A 53 -3.86 -16.10 10.78
C CYS A 53 -4.94 -15.01 10.78
N CYS A 54 -4.47 -13.77 10.66
CA CYS A 54 -5.26 -12.58 10.42
C CYS A 54 -4.41 -11.68 9.51
N VAL A 55 -4.66 -11.74 8.20
CA VAL A 55 -3.79 -11.16 7.16
C VAL A 55 -4.59 -10.30 6.19
N TYR A 56 -4.02 -9.17 5.78
CA TYR A 56 -4.59 -8.37 4.70
C TYR A 56 -3.95 -8.77 3.36
N VAL A 57 -4.75 -9.25 2.43
CA VAL A 57 -4.32 -9.63 1.09
C VAL A 57 -4.66 -8.50 0.12
N TYR A 58 -3.62 -7.80 -0.34
CA TYR A 58 -3.76 -6.70 -1.28
C TYR A 58 -4.23 -7.20 -2.66
N ASN A 59 -5.18 -6.48 -3.25
CA ASN A 59 -5.63 -6.68 -4.63
C ASN A 59 -4.75 -5.86 -5.59
N VAL A 60 -3.46 -6.19 -5.62
CA VAL A 60 -2.48 -5.55 -6.49
C VAL A 60 -1.79 -6.59 -7.35
N GLN A 61 -1.40 -6.19 -8.55
CA GLN A 61 -0.59 -7.01 -9.43
C GLN A 61 0.56 -6.16 -10.00
N PRO A 62 1.82 -6.59 -9.87
CA PRO A 62 2.94 -5.89 -10.49
C PRO A 62 2.71 -5.65 -11.98
N GLY A 63 2.94 -4.40 -12.41
CA GLY A 63 2.75 -4.01 -13.81
C GLY A 63 1.29 -3.77 -14.23
N ILE A 64 0.33 -3.78 -13.31
CA ILE A 64 -1.08 -3.45 -13.58
C ILE A 64 -1.51 -2.24 -12.75
N ASN A 65 -2.11 -1.26 -13.42
CA ASN A 65 -2.87 -0.19 -12.77
C ASN A 65 -4.32 -0.64 -12.68
N ILE A 66 -4.90 -0.61 -11.47
CA ILE A 66 -6.30 -0.94 -11.22
C ILE A 66 -7.05 0.34 -10.84
N ASN A 67 -8.16 0.62 -11.52
CA ASN A 67 -9.10 1.65 -11.13
C ASN A 67 -10.15 1.04 -10.20
N TYR A 68 -9.95 1.15 -8.88
CA TYR A 68 -10.87 0.57 -7.89
C TYR A 68 -12.28 1.17 -7.92
N ALA A 69 -12.42 2.40 -8.42
CA ALA A 69 -13.71 3.05 -8.51
C ALA A 69 -14.61 2.42 -9.58
N THR A 70 -14.04 2.01 -10.73
CA THR A 70 -14.81 1.46 -11.87
C THR A 70 -14.61 -0.04 -12.08
N GLY A 71 -13.51 -0.60 -11.59
CA GLY A 71 -13.08 -1.98 -11.82
C GLY A 71 -12.24 -2.18 -13.08
N ASP A 72 -11.93 -1.12 -13.83
CA ASP A 72 -11.07 -1.21 -15.00
C ASP A 72 -9.61 -1.48 -14.62
N SER A 73 -8.85 -2.13 -15.51
CA SER A 73 -7.41 -2.32 -15.35
C SER A 73 -6.63 -2.02 -16.63
N SER A 74 -5.37 -1.64 -16.49
CA SER A 74 -4.47 -1.37 -17.62
C SER A 74 -3.03 -1.76 -17.31
N ALA A 75 -2.25 -2.10 -18.33
CA ALA A 75 -0.82 -2.35 -18.14
C ALA A 75 -0.12 -1.04 -17.74
N SER A 76 0.59 -1.04 -16.62
CA SER A 76 1.56 0.00 -16.28
C SER A 76 2.73 -0.16 -17.25
N GLY A 77 3.05 0.87 -18.04
CA GLY A 77 3.97 0.82 -19.20
C GLY A 77 5.45 0.49 -18.92
N THR A 78 5.78 -0.30 -17.91
CA THR A 78 7.12 -0.77 -17.58
C THR A 78 7.22 -2.28 -17.77
N ASN A 79 7.89 -2.69 -18.86
CA ASN A 79 8.21 -4.08 -19.16
C ASN A 79 9.46 -4.56 -18.39
N LYS A 80 9.34 -5.75 -17.76
CA LYS A 80 10.34 -6.71 -17.24
C LYS A 80 11.07 -6.41 -15.90
N THR A 81 11.36 -7.35 -14.98
CA THR A 81 10.99 -8.78 -14.70
C THR A 81 11.58 -9.15 -13.32
N ALA A 82 10.82 -9.89 -12.49
CA ALA A 82 11.15 -10.84 -11.39
C ALA A 82 12.31 -10.62 -10.39
N VAL A 83 11.99 -10.68 -9.09
CA VAL A 83 12.63 -11.53 -8.02
C VAL A 83 11.59 -11.63 -6.87
N THR A 84 10.84 -12.73 -6.73
CA THR A 84 11.05 -13.93 -5.89
C THR A 84 10.38 -13.84 -4.52
N GLU A 85 9.55 -14.85 -4.25
CA GLU A 85 8.89 -15.14 -2.98
C GLU A 85 9.89 -15.54 -1.88
N GLN A 86 9.40 -15.46 -0.63
CA GLN A 86 10.00 -15.91 0.65
C GLN A 86 10.76 -14.86 1.48
N ALA A 87 10.00 -14.16 2.32
CA ALA A 87 10.31 -14.01 3.75
C ALA A 87 9.08 -13.52 4.54
N THR A 88 8.28 -14.45 5.04
CA THR A 88 7.61 -14.38 6.35
C THR A 88 8.70 -14.27 7.42
N GLN A 89 8.70 -13.40 8.45
CA GLN A 89 7.71 -13.16 9.50
C GLN A 89 8.15 -11.96 10.39
N ALA A 90 7.20 -11.46 11.21
CA ALA A 90 7.35 -10.63 12.42
C ALA A 90 7.21 -9.08 12.32
N VAL A 91 5.94 -8.67 12.27
CA VAL A 91 5.25 -7.49 12.83
C VAL A 91 6.06 -6.53 13.73
N THR A 92 6.16 -5.26 13.34
CA THR A 92 5.67 -4.13 14.18
C THR A 92 5.49 -2.83 13.36
N GLN A 93 4.21 -2.44 13.24
CA GLN A 93 3.62 -1.10 13.19
C GLN A 93 4.17 0.05 12.31
N ALA A 94 3.17 0.68 11.68
CA ALA A 94 3.03 2.11 11.37
C ALA A 94 3.54 2.61 10.01
N ALA A 95 2.54 2.87 9.14
CA ALA A 95 2.44 4.02 8.24
C ALA A 95 3.65 4.41 7.36
N SER A 96 3.51 4.15 6.05
CA SER A 96 3.82 5.11 4.96
C SER A 96 3.70 4.36 3.63
N GLN A 97 2.63 4.54 2.85
CA GLN A 97 2.55 5.56 1.81
C GLN A 97 3.72 5.53 0.81
N GLN A 98 3.43 4.94 -0.35
CA GLN A 98 3.88 5.32 -1.68
C GLN A 98 5.22 6.05 -1.78
N THR A 99 6.30 5.28 -1.93
CA THR A 99 7.52 5.72 -2.63
C THR A 99 7.22 5.83 -4.12
N SER A 100 6.52 6.90 -4.50
CA SER A 100 6.72 7.49 -5.82
C SER A 100 7.93 8.41 -5.71
N THR A 101 8.94 8.21 -6.55
CA THR A 101 10.08 9.11 -6.72
C THR A 101 9.63 10.38 -7.43
N GLU A 102 8.65 11.08 -6.86
CA GLU A 102 8.25 12.41 -7.31
C GLU A 102 9.22 13.45 -6.74
N SER A 103 9.86 14.20 -7.65
CA SER A 103 10.67 15.36 -7.29
C SER A 103 9.78 16.48 -6.75
N TYR A 104 10.05 16.96 -5.53
CA TYR A 104 9.34 18.06 -4.89
C TYR A 104 10.08 19.40 -5.05
N ILE A 105 9.33 20.50 -5.03
CA ILE A 105 9.85 21.87 -4.98
C ILE A 105 9.58 22.46 -3.60
N LEU A 106 10.65 22.78 -2.89
CA LEU A 106 10.64 23.36 -1.55
C LEU A 106 10.65 24.89 -1.63
N ASN A 107 9.92 25.53 -0.73
CA ASN A 107 10.01 26.95 -0.43
C ASN A 107 10.78 27.13 0.89
N THR A 108 11.99 27.67 0.81
CA THR A 108 12.87 27.83 1.98
C THR A 108 12.42 28.91 2.97
N ASN A 109 11.56 29.83 2.53
CA ASN A 109 11.02 30.91 3.36
C ASN A 109 9.77 30.47 4.13
N THR A 110 8.79 29.88 3.45
CA THR A 110 7.52 29.46 4.07
C THR A 110 7.56 28.05 4.66
N LYS A 111 8.68 27.33 4.45
CA LYS A 111 8.85 25.93 4.84
C LYS A 111 7.75 25.03 4.28
N LYS A 112 7.34 25.25 3.03
CA LYS A 112 6.35 24.40 2.34
C LYS A 112 6.95 23.65 1.18
N PHE A 113 6.45 22.46 0.88
CA PHE A 113 6.83 21.71 -0.31
C PHE A 113 5.65 21.50 -1.26
N HIS A 114 5.96 21.41 -2.55
CA HIS A 114 5.01 21.44 -3.65
C HIS A 114 5.36 20.38 -4.70
N ARG A 115 4.36 19.85 -5.40
CA ARG A 115 4.56 19.17 -6.69
C ARG A 115 5.09 20.16 -7.75
N PRO A 116 5.92 19.73 -8.73
CA PRO A 116 6.45 20.62 -9.77
C PRO A 116 5.38 21.33 -10.61
N SER A 117 4.22 20.69 -10.78
CA SER A 117 3.07 21.21 -11.50
C SER A 117 2.23 22.22 -10.71
N CYS A 118 2.57 22.51 -9.44
CA CYS A 118 1.76 23.38 -8.59
C CYS A 118 1.78 24.84 -9.05
N SER A 119 0.60 25.42 -9.23
CA SER A 119 0.44 26.85 -9.59
C SER A 119 1.14 27.82 -8.64
N SER A 120 1.28 27.49 -7.35
CA SER A 120 1.98 28.32 -6.37
C SER A 120 3.50 28.40 -6.61
N VAL A 121 4.10 27.40 -7.27
CA VAL A 121 5.52 27.42 -7.64
C VAL A 121 5.83 28.57 -8.60
N LYS A 122 4.91 28.91 -9.50
CA LYS A 122 5.07 30.03 -10.45
C LYS A 122 5.07 31.39 -9.76
N GLN A 123 4.49 31.48 -8.57
CA GLN A 123 4.36 32.72 -7.79
C GLN A 123 5.50 32.86 -6.76
N MET A 124 6.33 31.83 -6.58
CA MET A 124 7.47 31.86 -5.67
C MET A 124 8.65 32.62 -6.28
N LYS A 125 9.36 33.38 -5.42
CA LYS A 125 10.66 33.98 -5.79
C LYS A 125 11.68 32.88 -6.04
N GLU A 126 12.46 33.02 -7.12
CA GLU A 126 13.45 32.02 -7.54
C GLU A 126 14.49 31.73 -6.44
N SER A 127 14.92 32.77 -5.72
CA SER A 127 15.85 32.65 -4.57
C SER A 127 15.33 31.75 -3.44
N ASN A 128 14.02 31.50 -3.37
CA ASN A 128 13.39 30.72 -2.32
C ASN A 128 13.01 29.31 -2.79
N LYS A 129 13.27 28.95 -4.04
CA LYS A 129 12.96 27.62 -4.60
C LYS A 129 14.15 26.69 -4.44
N LYS A 130 13.89 25.47 -3.97
CA LYS A 130 14.88 24.39 -3.95
C LYS A 130 14.22 23.09 -4.37
N SER A 131 14.76 22.40 -5.38
CA SER A 131 14.28 21.07 -5.76
C SER A 131 14.81 20.00 -4.80
N SER A 132 13.99 19.00 -4.49
CA SER A 132 14.36 17.86 -3.66
C SER A 132 13.77 16.57 -4.22
N SER A 133 14.54 15.49 -4.19
CA SER A 133 14.07 14.13 -4.52
C SER A 133 13.86 13.28 -3.26
N GLU A 134 13.86 13.91 -2.08
CA GLU A 134 13.59 13.23 -0.81
C GLU A 134 12.13 12.81 -0.70
N SER A 135 11.87 11.79 0.11
CA SER A 135 10.51 11.32 0.33
C SER A 135 9.66 12.37 1.03
N ARG A 136 8.34 12.25 0.87
CA ARG A 136 7.36 13.09 1.59
C ARG A 136 7.64 13.12 3.10
N ASP A 137 7.85 11.96 3.71
CA ASP A 137 8.04 11.84 5.15
C ASP A 137 9.37 12.45 5.59
N ALA A 138 10.43 12.33 4.76
CA ALA A 138 11.70 13.00 5.02
C ALA A 138 11.56 14.53 5.01
N LEU A 139 10.77 15.08 4.08
CA LEU A 139 10.50 16.53 4.02
C LEU A 139 9.70 17.02 5.23
N ILE A 140 8.71 16.23 5.68
CA ILE A 140 7.95 16.53 6.90
C ILE A 140 8.85 16.47 8.14
N ALA A 141 9.70 15.44 8.25
CA ALA A 141 10.68 15.31 9.32
C ALA A 141 11.71 16.46 9.32
N ALA A 142 12.07 16.98 8.14
CA ALA A 142 12.94 18.15 7.98
C ALA A 142 12.23 19.49 8.28
N GLY A 143 10.96 19.45 8.72
CA GLY A 143 10.18 20.61 9.14
C GLY A 143 9.49 21.36 8.00
N TYR A 144 9.19 20.69 6.88
CA TYR A 144 8.42 21.27 5.78
C TYR A 144 6.98 20.79 5.78
N ASP A 145 6.05 21.71 5.54
CA ASP A 145 4.62 21.41 5.44
C ASP A 145 4.17 21.16 3.99
N PRO A 146 3.27 20.19 3.74
CA PRO A 146 2.72 19.98 2.42
C PRO A 146 1.84 21.15 1.99
N CYS A 147 1.95 21.55 0.73
CA CYS A 147 1.07 22.57 0.17
C CYS A 147 -0.36 22.05 0.05
N LYS A 148 -1.28 22.63 0.82
CA LYS A 148 -2.74 22.35 0.80
C LYS A 148 -3.42 22.51 -0.57
N LYS A 149 -2.75 23.14 -1.55
CA LYS A 149 -3.30 23.38 -2.89
C LYS A 149 -2.99 22.26 -3.88
N CYS A 150 -1.75 21.77 -3.88
CA CYS A 150 -1.37 20.65 -4.74
C CYS A 150 -1.41 19.30 -4.02
N ASN A 151 -1.72 19.29 -2.72
CA ASN A 151 -1.75 18.11 -1.84
C ASN A 151 -0.69 17.10 -2.28
N PRO A 152 0.61 17.50 -2.20
CA PRO A 152 1.70 16.63 -2.56
C PRO A 152 1.56 15.30 -1.82
#